data_AF-A0A380MUM6-F1
#
_entry.id   AF-A0A380MUM6-F1
#
_cell.length_a   1.000
_cell.length_b   1.000
_cell.length_c   1.000
_cell.angle_alpha   90.00
_cell.angle_beta   90.00
_cell.angle_gamma   90.00
#
_symmetry.space_group_name_H-M   'P 1'
#
loop_
_entity.id
_entity.type
_entity.pdbx_description
1 polymer ?
#
loop_
_entity_poly.entity_id
_entity_poly.type
_entity_poly.pdbx_seq_one_letter_code
_entity_poly.pdbx_strand_id
1 'polypeptide(L)' 'MKERAGRLLIEVKDDYPSRWAAIEAITSKIGCSNETLRAWDNKHAALATPEGV' A
#
# COMPACT_ATOMS: atom_id res chain seq x y z
N MET A 1 9.03 1.70 -11.89
CA MET A 1 7.55 1.79 -11.71
C MET A 1 7.10 1.41 -10.30
N LYS A 2 7.54 0.26 -9.74
CA LYS A 2 7.13 -0.20 -8.40
C LYS A 2 7.43 0.80 -7.27
N GLU A 3 8.57 1.49 -7.32
CA GLU A 3 8.97 2.45 -6.29
C GLU A 3 8.06 3.68 -6.21
N ARG A 4 7.57 4.18 -7.37
CA ARG A 4 6.62 5.30 -7.39
C ARG A 4 5.28 4.90 -6.79
N ALA A 5 4.80 3.70 -7.12
CA ALA A 5 3.56 3.17 -6.58
C ALA A 5 3.64 2.89 -5.08
N GLY A 6 4.78 2.36 -4.60
CA GLY A 6 5.03 2.14 -3.17
C GLY A 6 5.11 3.43 -2.37
N ARG A 7 5.80 4.46 -2.88
CA ARG A 7 5.87 5.77 -2.20
C ARG A 7 4.50 6.44 -2.15
N LEU A 8 3.74 6.41 -3.25
CA LEU A 8 2.38 6.94 -3.30
C LEU A 8 1.47 6.20 -2.30
N LEU A 9 1.61 4.88 -2.15
CA LEU A 9 0.82 4.07 -1.22
C LEU A 9 1.04 4.50 0.22
N ILE A 10 2.29 4.78 0.61
CA ILE A 10 2.59 5.24 1.96
C ILE A 10 1.98 6.63 2.20
N GLU A 11 2.06 7.50 1.20
CA GLU A 11 1.58 8.89 1.29
C GLU A 11 0.06 8.96 1.41
N VAL A 12 -0.67 8.13 0.67
CA VAL A 12 -2.14 8.16 0.68
C VAL A 12 -2.78 7.18 1.67
N LYS A 13 -2.06 6.19 2.23
CA LYS A 13 -2.69 5.18 3.11
C LYS A 13 -3.42 5.78 4.32
N ASP A 14 -2.97 6.95 4.78
CA ASP A 14 -3.53 7.67 5.93
C ASP A 14 -4.78 8.48 5.56
N ASP A 15 -4.88 8.84 4.29
CA ASP A 15 -6.01 9.60 3.70
C ASP A 15 -7.22 8.68 3.41
N TYR A 16 -6.99 7.36 3.33
CA TYR A 16 -8.06 6.38 3.10
C TYR A 16 -8.46 5.65 4.40
N PRO A 17 -9.76 5.46 4.64
CA PRO A 17 -10.25 4.73 5.81
C PRO A 17 -9.96 3.22 5.74
N SER A 18 -9.43 2.75 4.61
CA SER A 18 -9.14 1.34 4.37
C SER A 18 -7.96 1.18 3.45
N ARG A 19 -7.05 0.29 3.86
CA ARG A 19 -5.85 -0.08 3.13
C ARG A 19 -6.12 -0.59 1.72
N TRP A 20 -7.21 -1.34 1.57
CA TRP A 20 -7.65 -1.86 0.27
C TRP A 20 -8.09 -0.74 -0.68
N ALA A 21 -8.76 0.29 -0.16
CA ALA A 21 -9.16 1.46 -0.95
C ALA A 21 -7.95 2.26 -1.45
N ALA A 22 -6.92 2.42 -0.62
CA ALA A 22 -5.66 3.03 -1.03
C ALA A 22 -4.96 2.22 -2.14
N ILE A 23 -4.95 0.88 -2.04
CA ILE A 23 -4.35 0.00 -3.05
C ILE A 23 -5.10 0.13 -4.39
N GLU A 24 -6.42 0.03 -4.37
CA GLU A 24 -7.26 0.08 -5.57
C GLU A 24 -7.17 1.44 -6.28
N ALA A 25 -7.15 2.54 -5.51
CA ALA A 25 -6.95 3.88 -6.03
C ALA A 25 -5.61 4.01 -6.78
N ILE A 26 -4.54 3.43 -6.24
CA ILE A 26 -3.20 3.54 -6.83
C ILE A 26 -3.02 2.62 -8.03
N THR A 27 -3.57 1.40 -7.98
CA THR A 27 -3.52 0.49 -9.13
C THR A 27 -4.33 1.03 -10.29
N SER A 28 -5.46 1.69 -10.02
CA SER A 28 -6.24 2.43 -11.03
C SER A 28 -5.47 3.64 -11.59
N LYS A 29 -4.74 4.38 -10.73
CA LYS A 29 -3.99 5.59 -11.13
C LYS A 29 -2.70 5.30 -11.91
N ILE A 30 -2.02 4.18 -11.63
CA ILE A 30 -0.72 3.83 -12.24
C ILE A 30 -0.84 2.69 -13.26
N GLY A 31 -1.92 1.90 -13.23
CA GLY A 31 -2.06 0.70 -14.06
C GLY A 31 -1.14 -0.43 -13.62
N CYS A 32 -0.90 -0.58 -12.32
CA CYS A 32 -0.01 -1.61 -11.76
C CYS A 32 -0.84 -2.75 -11.14
N SER A 33 -0.35 -3.98 -11.18
CA SER A 33 -1.09 -5.14 -10.62
C SER A 33 -1.26 -5.03 -9.10
N ASN A 34 -2.49 -5.24 -8.64
CA ASN A 34 -2.87 -5.28 -7.21
C ASN A 34 -1.99 -6.23 -6.39
N GLU A 35 -1.52 -7.33 -6.96
CA GLU A 35 -0.61 -8.27 -6.29
C GLU A 35 0.71 -7.63 -5.84
N THR A 36 1.31 -6.76 -6.67
CA THR A 36 2.57 -6.10 -6.31
C THR A 36 2.37 -5.11 -5.18
N LEU A 37 1.27 -4.34 -5.23
CA LEU A 37 0.93 -3.42 -4.16
C LEU A 37 0.58 -4.16 -2.87
N ARG A 38 -0.14 -5.28 -2.95
CA ARG A 38 -0.52 -6.11 -1.80
C ARG A 38 0.69 -6.71 -1.10
N ALA A 39 1.71 -7.12 -1.84
CA ALA A 39 2.97 -7.59 -1.26
C ALA A 39 3.72 -6.47 -0.52
N TRP A 40 3.76 -5.26 -1.10
CA TRP A 40 4.34 -4.07 -0.47
C TRP A 40 3.59 -3.66 0.79
N ASP A 41 2.27 -3.68 0.68
CA ASP A 41 1.36 -3.40 1.75
C ASP A 41 1.58 -4.39 2.92
N ASN A 42 1.57 -5.69 2.67
CA ASN A 42 1.83 -6.68 3.72
C ASN A 42 3.19 -6.48 4.41
N LYS A 43 4.24 -6.14 3.64
CA LYS A 43 5.54 -5.73 4.18
C LYS A 43 5.44 -4.50 5.09
N HIS A 44 4.66 -3.50 4.71
CA HIS A 44 4.45 -2.30 5.53
C HIS A 44 3.58 -2.53 6.76
N ALA A 45 2.62 -3.46 6.74
CA ALA A 45 1.88 -3.84 7.94
C ALA A 45 2.82 -4.53 8.93
N ALA A 46 3.62 -5.47 8.44
CA ALA A 46 4.61 -6.16 9.26
C ALA A 46 5.64 -5.20 9.89
N LEU A 47 5.93 -4.07 9.23
CA LEU A 47 6.79 -3.01 9.78
C LEU A 47 6.06 -2.01 10.69
N ALA A 48 4.72 -1.95 10.64
CA ALA A 48 3.90 -1.03 11.42
C ALA A 48 3.29 -1.65 12.68
N THR A 49 3.53 -2.95 12.95
CA THR A 49 3.17 -3.61 14.20
C THR A 49 4.38 -3.77 15.12
N PRO A 50 4.56 -2.89 16.13
CA PRO A 50 5.23 -3.24 17.37
C PRO A 50 4.19 -3.76 18.37
N GLU A 51 3.65 -4.95 18.13
CA GLU A 51 2.92 -5.75 19.13
C GLU A 51 3.37 -7.19 18.88
N GLY A 52 4.18 -7.83 19.72
CA GLY A 52 3.98 -7.95 21.16
C GLY A 52 3.76 -9.44 21.44
N VAL A 53 4.85 -10.19 21.56
CA VAL A 53 4.96 -11.39 22.39
C VAL A 53 6.29 -11.33 23.12
#